data_AF-A0A2S9YZP0-F1
#
_entry.id   AF-A0A2S9YZP0-F1
#
_cell.length_a   1.000
_cell.length_b   1.000
_cell.length_c   1.000
_cell.angle_alpha   90.00
_cell.angle_beta   90.00
_cell.angle_gamma   90.00
#
_symmetry.space_group_name_H-M   'P 1'
#
loop_
_entity.id
_entity.type
_entity.pdbx_description
1 polymer ?
#
loop_
_entity_poly.entity_id
_entity_poly.type
_entity_poly.pdbx_seq_one_letter_code
_entity_poly.pdbx_strand_id
1 'polypeptide(L)'
;MTVPENRSTLLWILLSAAAVAFLAAELLRPLALPAFVVIVCGTAWLIARQRRTPAEGAAAGSLQLAALELGDVVAQYESFCDDMDADAVANRTLHRPSLMDGAVDNEDLQDFFFQYRTARRFLNRLPARMAACTDAQQIDKLLTITTQRTMALDEAWRRAYRTAAHLGVDYPALGAPRPLREDHPDGGADDGTDES
;
A
#
# COMPACT_ATOMS: atom_id res chain seq x y z
N MET A 1 -4.95 10.12 18.68
CA MET A 1 -4.33 11.45 18.92
C MET A 1 -3.46 11.78 17.70
N THR A 2 -4.06 12.45 16.73
CA THR A 2 -3.39 12.88 15.49
C THR A 2 -2.66 14.19 15.78
N VAL A 3 -1.33 14.18 15.65
CA VAL A 3 -0.51 15.39 15.70
C VAL A 3 -0.86 16.21 14.45
N PRO A 4 -1.44 17.42 14.58
CA PRO A 4 -1.82 18.21 13.42
C PRO A 4 -0.59 18.75 12.71
N GLU A 5 -0.77 18.91 11.41
CA GLU A 5 0.10 19.44 10.38
C GLU A 5 1.06 20.55 10.85
N ASN A 6 2.34 20.18 11.03
CA ASN A 6 3.43 21.03 11.53
C ASN A 6 3.92 22.11 10.52
N ARG A 7 3.11 22.52 9.54
CA ARG A 7 3.52 23.53 8.54
C ARG A 7 3.30 24.95 9.05
N SER A 8 2.18 25.19 9.72
CA SER A 8 1.85 26.49 10.33
C SER A 8 2.76 26.78 11.53
N THR A 9 3.02 25.79 12.37
CA THR A 9 3.94 25.87 13.52
C THR A 9 5.38 26.11 13.08
N LEU A 10 5.87 25.47 12.01
CA LEU A 10 7.18 25.78 11.45
C LEU A 10 7.24 27.21 10.89
N LEU A 11 6.17 27.70 10.26
CA LEU A 11 6.09 29.10 9.83
C LEU A 11 6.10 30.06 11.03
N TRP A 12 5.37 29.78 12.10
CA TRP A 12 5.38 30.58 13.34
C TRP A 12 6.71 30.52 14.08
N ILE A 13 7.41 29.38 14.07
CA ILE A 13 8.75 29.23 14.64
C ILE A 13 9.77 30.02 13.82
N LEU A 14 9.71 29.95 12.48
CA LEU A 14 10.60 30.72 11.61
C LEU A 14 10.31 32.24 11.71
N LEU A 15 9.04 32.63 11.79
CA LEU A 15 8.64 34.02 11.95
C LEU A 15 9.07 34.58 13.32
N SER A 16 8.91 33.79 14.40
CA SER A 16 9.35 34.19 15.73
C SER A 16 10.88 34.22 15.85
N ALA A 17 11.60 33.27 15.26
CA ALA A 17 13.06 33.32 15.17
C ALA A 17 13.56 34.52 14.37
N ALA A 18 12.90 34.87 13.27
CA ALA A 18 13.20 36.07 12.49
C ALA A 18 12.93 37.37 13.27
N ALA A 19 11.84 37.41 14.05
CA ALA A 19 11.50 38.56 14.90
C ALA A 19 12.49 38.73 16.08
N VAL A 20 12.92 37.64 16.71
CA VAL A 20 13.94 37.67 17.77
C VAL A 20 15.30 38.08 17.21
N ALA A 21 15.66 37.59 16.02
CA ALA A 21 16.87 38.04 15.32
C ALA A 21 16.79 39.54 14.97
N PHE A 22 15.63 40.04 14.56
CA PHE A 22 15.40 41.46 14.28
C PHE A 22 15.56 42.34 15.54
N LEU A 23 15.00 41.92 16.68
CA LEU A 23 15.16 42.60 17.97
C LEU A 23 16.60 42.56 18.50
N ALA A 24 17.32 41.44 18.33
CA ALA A 24 18.74 41.34 18.67
C ALA A 24 19.62 42.19 17.76
N ALA A 25 19.21 42.35 16.50
CA ALA A 25 19.91 43.12 15.49
C ALA A 25 19.76 44.64 15.69
N GLU A 26 18.60 45.14 16.14
CA GLU A 26 18.40 46.53 16.60
C GLU A 26 19.45 47.01 17.62
N LEU A 27 20.05 46.08 18.38
CA LEU A 27 21.11 46.37 19.35
C LEU A 27 22.52 46.53 18.73
N LEU A 28 22.77 46.04 17.51
CA LEU A 28 24.06 46.15 16.77
C LEU A 28 23.88 46.93 15.44
N ARG A 29 23.89 48.26 15.56
CA ARG A 29 23.36 49.24 14.59
C ARG A 29 23.93 49.30 13.15
N PRO A 30 24.99 48.60 12.71
CA PRO A 30 25.30 48.51 11.27
C PRO A 30 25.26 47.09 10.65
N LEU A 31 25.23 46.01 11.45
CA LEU A 31 25.28 44.63 10.92
C LEU A 31 23.90 43.95 10.83
N ALA A 32 22.91 44.56 11.48
CA ALA A 32 21.53 44.11 11.55
C ALA A 32 20.83 43.96 10.19
N LEU A 33 20.92 45.03 9.41
CA LEU A 33 20.28 45.18 8.12
C LEU A 33 20.81 44.18 7.08
N PRO A 34 22.15 44.02 6.88
CA PRO A 34 22.65 43.01 5.94
C PRO A 34 22.34 41.58 6.39
N ALA A 35 22.40 41.27 7.70
CA ALA A 35 22.03 39.94 8.21
C ALA A 35 20.55 39.62 7.94
N PHE A 36 19.65 40.58 8.17
CA PHE A 36 18.23 40.42 7.86
C PHE A 36 17.98 40.20 6.37
N VAL A 37 18.63 40.98 5.49
CA VAL A 37 18.50 40.82 4.03
C VAL A 37 18.99 39.43 3.59
N VAL A 38 20.12 38.94 4.12
CA VAL A 38 20.61 37.60 3.80
C VAL A 38 19.64 36.51 4.26
N ILE A 39 19.03 36.64 5.44
CA ILE A 39 18.04 35.67 5.94
C ILE A 39 16.78 35.71 5.07
N VAL A 40 16.25 36.89 4.74
CA VAL A 40 15.05 37.03 3.91
C VAL A 40 15.31 36.54 2.48
N CYS A 41 16.42 36.91 1.85
CA CYS A 41 16.78 36.43 0.52
C CYS A 41 17.08 34.92 0.52
N GLY A 42 17.75 34.41 1.55
CA GLY A 42 18.05 32.99 1.69
C GLY A 42 16.78 32.15 1.87
N THR A 43 15.86 32.60 2.72
CA THR A 43 14.56 31.95 2.91
C THR A 43 13.68 32.06 1.66
N ALA A 44 13.62 33.23 1.02
CA ALA A 44 12.89 33.42 -0.24
C ALA A 44 13.46 32.55 -1.37
N TRP A 45 14.79 32.41 -1.47
CA TRP A 45 15.45 31.55 -2.44
C TRP A 45 15.19 30.07 -2.19
N LEU A 46 15.24 29.63 -0.92
CA LEU A 46 14.87 28.26 -0.54
C LEU A 46 13.41 27.96 -0.87
N ILE A 47 12.50 28.89 -0.59
CA ILE A 47 11.08 28.76 -0.93
C ILE A 47 10.90 28.70 -2.44
N ALA A 48 11.54 29.60 -3.20
CA ALA A 48 11.46 29.62 -4.66
C ALA A 48 12.00 28.34 -5.29
N ARG A 49 13.08 27.77 -4.75
CA ARG A 49 13.66 26.50 -5.21
C ARG A 49 12.76 25.29 -4.91
N GLN A 50 11.88 25.37 -3.92
CA GLN A 50 10.94 24.31 -3.56
C GLN A 50 9.58 24.43 -4.27
N ARG A 51 9.33 25.52 -5.02
CA ARG A 51 8.07 25.69 -5.76
C ARG A 51 8.06 24.77 -6.96
N ARG A 52 7.22 23.74 -6.89
CA ARG A 52 6.83 22.94 -8.06
C ARG A 52 6.15 23.81 -9.09
N THR A 53 6.39 23.52 -10.36
CA THR A 53 5.62 24.14 -11.45
C THR A 53 4.13 23.72 -11.35
N PRO A 54 3.18 24.48 -11.93
CA PRO A 54 1.76 24.09 -11.92
C PRO A 54 1.54 22.68 -12.49
N ALA A 55 2.30 22.29 -13.52
CA ALA A 55 2.26 20.96 -14.11
C ALA A 55 2.75 19.87 -13.14
N GLU A 56 3.87 20.09 -12.45
CA GLU A 56 4.36 19.19 -11.40
C GLU A 56 3.38 19.06 -10.22
N GLY A 57 2.71 20.16 -9.85
CA GLY A 57 1.69 20.17 -8.81
C GLY A 57 0.48 19.33 -9.18
N ALA A 58 -0.02 19.46 -10.42
CA ALA A 58 -1.12 18.66 -10.93
C ALA A 58 -0.77 17.17 -10.99
N ALA A 59 0.39 16.81 -11.56
CA ALA A 59 0.85 15.43 -11.63
C ALA A 59 1.03 14.80 -10.24
N ALA A 60 1.52 15.57 -9.27
CA ALA A 60 1.65 15.11 -7.89
C ALA A 60 0.31 14.85 -7.22
N GLY A 61 -0.70 15.70 -7.48
CA GLY A 61 -2.07 15.49 -7.00
C GLY A 61 -2.67 14.20 -7.57
N SER A 62 -2.55 13.97 -8.88
CA SER A 62 -3.00 12.75 -9.52
C SER A 62 -2.29 11.50 -8.97
N LEU A 63 -0.98 11.58 -8.73
CA LEU A 63 -0.23 10.49 -8.10
C LEU A 63 -0.72 10.19 -6.69
N GLN A 64 -1.01 11.22 -5.88
CA GLN A 64 -1.55 11.02 -4.54
C GLN A 64 -2.92 10.36 -4.57
N LEU A 65 -3.78 10.75 -5.51
CA LEU A 65 -5.09 10.13 -5.68
C LEU A 65 -4.96 8.66 -6.10
N ALA A 66 -4.13 8.35 -7.08
CA ALA A 66 -3.88 6.97 -7.49
C ALA A 66 -3.26 6.11 -6.36
N ALA A 67 -2.43 6.72 -5.50
CA ALA A 67 -1.87 6.04 -4.34
C ALA A 67 -2.93 5.75 -3.27
N LEU A 68 -3.92 6.64 -3.11
CA LEU A 68 -5.07 6.41 -2.23
C LEU A 68 -5.88 5.22 -2.75
N GLU A 69 -6.19 5.18 -4.05
CA GLU A 69 -6.92 4.06 -4.66
C GLU A 69 -6.19 2.72 -4.46
N LEU A 70 -4.86 2.69 -4.64
CA LEU A 70 -4.06 1.49 -4.34
C LEU A 70 -4.14 1.13 -2.84
N GLY A 71 -4.10 2.13 -1.97
CA GLY A 71 -4.26 1.99 -0.52
C GLY A 71 -5.61 1.41 -0.13
N ASP A 72 -6.68 1.80 -0.81
CA ASP A 72 -8.04 1.30 -0.54
C ASP A 72 -8.15 -0.19 -0.85
N VAL A 73 -7.54 -0.68 -1.94
CA VAL A 73 -7.53 -2.12 -2.25
C VAL A 73 -6.71 -2.90 -1.22
N VAL A 74 -5.58 -2.35 -0.75
CA VAL A 74 -4.79 -2.93 0.35
C VAL A 74 -5.62 -2.99 1.63
N ALA A 75 -6.35 -1.91 1.95
CA ALA A 75 -7.19 -1.81 3.12
C ALA A 75 -8.39 -2.77 3.08
N GLN A 76 -8.94 -3.09 1.91
CA GLN A 76 -9.99 -4.10 1.79
C GLN A 76 -9.55 -5.47 2.30
N TYR A 77 -8.34 -5.91 1.94
CA TYR A 77 -7.81 -7.17 2.45
C TYR A 77 -7.46 -7.09 3.94
N GLU A 78 -6.87 -5.98 4.39
CA GLU A 78 -6.58 -5.79 5.82
C GLU A 78 -7.87 -5.80 6.66
N SER A 79 -8.94 -5.17 6.17
CA SER A 79 -10.27 -5.24 6.78
C SER A 79 -10.82 -6.65 6.77
N PHE A 80 -10.66 -7.42 5.69
CA PHE A 80 -11.07 -8.83 5.69
C PHE A 80 -10.34 -9.64 6.77
N CYS A 81 -9.06 -9.37 7.01
CA CYS A 81 -8.29 -10.04 8.05
C CYS A 81 -8.68 -9.60 9.47
N ASP A 82 -8.88 -8.31 9.68
CA ASP A 82 -8.93 -7.70 11.02
C ASP A 82 -10.36 -7.39 11.50
N ASP A 83 -11.37 -7.42 10.63
CA ASP A 83 -12.75 -7.12 11.03
C ASP A 83 -13.31 -8.21 11.96
N MET A 84 -13.93 -7.74 13.04
CA MET A 84 -14.44 -8.55 14.15
C MET A 84 -15.95 -8.73 14.09
N ASP A 85 -16.63 -8.15 13.09
CA ASP A 85 -18.04 -8.39 12.89
C ASP A 85 -18.35 -9.88 12.66
N ALA A 86 -19.50 -10.34 13.14
CA ALA A 86 -19.87 -11.77 13.10
C ALA A 86 -19.85 -12.32 11.67
N ASP A 87 -20.32 -11.53 10.70
CA ASP A 87 -20.32 -11.91 9.28
C ASP A 87 -18.90 -11.94 8.71
N ALA A 88 -18.03 -11.00 9.08
CA ALA A 88 -16.63 -11.00 8.67
C ALA A 88 -15.86 -12.21 9.23
N VAL A 89 -16.11 -12.55 10.50
CA VAL A 89 -15.54 -13.74 11.14
C VAL A 89 -16.04 -15.02 10.47
N ALA A 90 -17.34 -15.14 10.20
CA ALA A 90 -17.89 -16.28 9.48
C ALA A 90 -17.30 -16.38 8.06
N ASN A 91 -17.13 -15.25 7.39
CA ASN A 91 -16.56 -15.19 6.06
C ASN A 91 -15.12 -15.73 6.02
N ARG A 92 -14.25 -15.27 6.93
CA ARG A 92 -12.85 -15.74 6.97
C ARG A 92 -12.67 -17.14 7.55
N THR A 93 -13.64 -17.68 8.29
CA THR A 93 -13.50 -19.01 8.93
C THR A 93 -14.25 -20.12 8.19
N LEU A 94 -15.46 -19.84 7.70
CA LEU A 94 -16.35 -20.83 7.09
C LEU A 94 -16.39 -20.73 5.56
N HIS A 95 -16.31 -19.52 5.00
CA HIS A 95 -16.50 -19.34 3.56
C HIS A 95 -15.20 -19.23 2.77
N ARG A 96 -14.20 -18.55 3.33
CA ARG A 96 -12.93 -18.23 2.63
C ARG A 96 -11.69 -18.37 3.53
N PRO A 97 -11.53 -19.49 4.26
CA PRO A 97 -10.38 -19.67 5.15
C PRO A 97 -9.03 -19.70 4.41
N SER A 98 -9.01 -20.08 3.14
CA SER A 98 -7.80 -20.07 2.31
C SER A 98 -7.19 -18.67 2.08
N LEU A 99 -7.97 -17.59 2.23
CA LEU A 99 -7.42 -16.22 2.19
C LEU A 99 -6.60 -15.86 3.45
N MET A 100 -6.77 -16.61 4.54
CA MET A 100 -5.99 -16.44 5.77
C MET A 100 -4.73 -17.32 5.80
N ASP A 101 -4.63 -18.30 4.88
CA ASP A 101 -3.48 -19.19 4.77
C ASP A 101 -2.55 -18.76 3.63
N GLY A 102 -1.40 -18.18 4.00
CA GLY A 102 -0.37 -17.76 3.06
C GLY A 102 0.40 -18.91 2.40
N ALA A 103 0.15 -20.16 2.79
CA ALA A 103 0.79 -21.35 2.22
C ALA A 103 -0.12 -22.12 1.26
N VAL A 104 -1.34 -21.67 0.95
CA VAL A 104 -2.26 -22.40 0.06
C VAL A 104 -1.66 -22.73 -1.33
N ASP A 105 -1.86 -23.96 -1.80
CA ASP A 105 -1.39 -24.42 -3.11
C ASP A 105 -2.40 -24.07 -4.22
N ASN A 106 -2.57 -22.78 -4.49
CA ASN A 106 -3.45 -22.27 -5.52
C ASN A 106 -2.87 -21.01 -6.19
N GLU A 107 -2.85 -20.99 -7.53
CA GLU A 107 -2.21 -19.95 -8.33
C GLU A 107 -2.82 -18.54 -8.09
N ASP A 108 -4.16 -18.43 -8.10
CA ASP A 108 -4.83 -17.13 -7.90
C ASP A 108 -4.54 -16.53 -6.52
N LEU A 109 -4.56 -17.38 -5.49
CA LEU A 109 -4.27 -16.98 -4.11
C LEU A 109 -2.80 -16.56 -3.95
N GLN A 110 -1.87 -17.32 -4.53
CA GLN A 110 -0.44 -17.00 -4.49
C GLN A 110 -0.12 -15.71 -5.25
N ASP A 111 -0.71 -15.50 -6.44
CA ASP A 111 -0.59 -14.25 -7.20
C ASP A 111 -1.11 -13.08 -6.37
N PHE A 112 -2.30 -13.19 -5.78
CA PHE A 112 -2.84 -12.15 -4.90
C PHE A 112 -1.88 -11.80 -3.75
N PHE A 113 -1.40 -12.79 -2.99
CA PHE A 113 -0.45 -12.53 -1.89
C PHE A 113 0.87 -11.92 -2.37
N PHE A 114 1.33 -12.27 -3.58
CA PHE A 114 2.49 -11.64 -4.20
C PHE A 114 2.22 -10.17 -4.55
N GLN A 115 1.10 -9.88 -5.21
CA GLN A 115 0.71 -8.51 -5.57
C GLN A 115 0.51 -7.65 -4.32
N TYR A 116 -0.20 -8.16 -3.31
CA TYR A 116 -0.44 -7.47 -2.04
C TYR A 116 0.88 -7.09 -1.34
N ARG A 117 1.80 -8.05 -1.17
CA ARG A 117 3.12 -7.80 -0.54
C ARG A 117 3.92 -6.75 -1.31
N THR A 118 3.86 -6.79 -2.64
CA THR A 118 4.61 -5.87 -3.49
C THR A 118 3.98 -4.47 -3.49
N ALA A 119 2.65 -4.38 -3.52
CA ALA A 119 1.89 -3.13 -3.42
C ALA A 119 2.13 -2.43 -2.08
N ARG A 120 2.05 -3.16 -0.96
CA ARG A 120 2.31 -2.61 0.38
C ARG A 120 3.73 -2.06 0.51
N ARG A 121 4.73 -2.78 0.00
CA ARG A 121 6.13 -2.28 -0.06
C ARG A 121 6.26 -1.06 -0.97
N PHE A 122 5.54 -1.03 -2.08
CA PHE A 122 5.53 0.11 -3.00
C PHE A 122 4.96 1.36 -2.33
N LEU A 123 3.78 1.26 -1.71
CA LEU A 123 3.14 2.36 -0.98
C LEU A 123 4.05 2.91 0.12
N ASN A 124 4.66 2.04 0.93
CA ASN A 124 5.59 2.46 1.98
C ASN A 124 6.79 3.26 1.45
N ARG A 125 7.22 3.03 0.20
CA ARG A 125 8.36 3.69 -0.44
C ARG A 125 7.96 4.87 -1.33
N LEU A 126 6.68 5.01 -1.65
CA LEU A 126 6.18 6.01 -2.59
C LEU A 126 6.46 7.45 -2.14
N PRO A 127 6.31 7.84 -0.85
CA PRO A 127 6.61 9.20 -0.41
C PRO A 127 8.08 9.60 -0.68
N ALA A 128 9.03 8.68 -0.40
CA ALA A 128 10.44 8.91 -0.65
C ALA A 128 10.75 9.02 -2.16
N ARG A 129 10.11 8.18 -2.99
CA ARG A 129 10.25 8.25 -4.45
C ARG A 129 9.68 9.55 -5.02
N MET A 130 8.52 9.98 -4.54
CA MET A 130 7.88 11.23 -4.95
C MET A 130 8.68 12.47 -4.54
N ALA A 131 9.40 12.40 -3.43
CA ALA A 131 10.32 13.45 -2.98
C ALA A 131 11.62 13.49 -3.82
N ALA A 132 12.05 12.35 -4.36
CA ALA A 132 13.22 12.26 -5.23
C ALA A 132 12.96 12.69 -6.68
N CYS A 133 11.69 12.82 -7.10
CA CYS A 133 11.35 13.26 -8.45
C CYS A 133 11.74 14.72 -8.68
N THR A 134 12.47 14.99 -9.75
CA THR A 134 12.96 16.34 -10.13
C THR A 134 12.09 17.04 -11.16
N ASP A 135 11.23 16.31 -11.88
CA ASP A 135 10.41 16.83 -12.96
C ASP A 135 9.02 16.15 -13.02
N ALA A 136 8.11 16.74 -13.80
CA ALA A 136 6.74 16.23 -13.98
C ALA A 136 6.70 14.86 -14.68
N GLN A 137 7.64 14.56 -15.59
CA GLN A 137 7.67 13.31 -16.34
C GLN A 137 7.98 12.11 -15.43
N GLN A 138 8.83 12.30 -14.42
CA GLN A 138 9.13 11.28 -13.41
C GLN A 138 7.91 11.00 -12.52
N ILE A 139 7.15 12.05 -12.17
CA ILE A 139 5.90 11.90 -11.43
C ILE A 139 4.86 11.15 -12.27
N ASP A 140 4.75 11.46 -13.56
CA ASP A 140 3.82 10.80 -14.49
C ASP A 140 4.15 9.31 -14.70
N LYS A 141 5.45 8.97 -14.77
CA LYS A 141 5.90 7.58 -14.76
C LYS A 141 5.50 6.85 -13.48
N LEU A 142 5.69 7.49 -12.32
CA LEU A 142 5.23 6.92 -11.04
C LEU A 142 3.71 6.76 -10.98
N LEU A 143 2.96 7.71 -11.55
CA LEU A 143 1.50 7.65 -11.65
C LEU A 143 1.10 6.41 -12.46
N THR A 144 1.66 6.25 -13.65
CA THR A 144 1.39 5.08 -14.52
C THR A 144 1.68 3.76 -13.79
N ILE A 145 2.82 3.66 -13.11
CA ILE A 145 3.17 2.46 -12.32
C ILE A 145 2.18 2.22 -11.19
N THR A 146 1.72 3.29 -10.52
CA THR A 146 0.76 3.19 -9.41
C THR A 146 -0.57 2.66 -9.93
N THR A 147 -1.12 3.26 -10.99
CA THR A 147 -2.36 2.81 -11.62
C THR A 147 -2.30 1.36 -12.10
N GLN A 148 -1.20 0.96 -12.75
CA GLN A 148 -0.99 -0.43 -13.17
C GLN A 148 -1.00 -1.40 -11.98
N ARG A 149 -0.38 -1.00 -10.86
CA ARG A 149 -0.39 -1.81 -9.63
C ARG A 149 -1.77 -1.89 -9.00
N THR A 150 -2.54 -0.80 -9.02
CA THR A 150 -3.92 -0.79 -8.54
C THR A 150 -4.76 -1.79 -9.32
N MET A 151 -4.72 -1.71 -10.65
CA MET A 151 -5.47 -2.64 -11.52
C MET A 151 -5.05 -4.09 -11.30
N ALA A 152 -3.74 -4.36 -11.23
CA ALA A 152 -3.23 -5.71 -11.01
C ALA A 152 -3.65 -6.28 -9.64
N LEU A 153 -3.59 -5.46 -8.58
CA LEU A 153 -3.97 -5.89 -7.24
C LEU A 153 -5.48 -6.08 -7.10
N ASP A 154 -6.30 -5.15 -7.61
CA ASP A 154 -7.78 -5.27 -7.56
C ASP A 154 -8.25 -6.53 -8.29
N GLU A 155 -7.71 -6.77 -9.48
CA GLU A 155 -8.08 -7.96 -10.24
C GLU A 155 -7.61 -9.25 -9.55
N ALA A 156 -6.37 -9.29 -9.03
CA ALA A 156 -5.87 -10.43 -8.27
C ALA A 156 -6.71 -10.68 -7.00
N TRP A 157 -7.11 -9.61 -6.30
CA TRP A 157 -7.98 -9.70 -5.13
C TRP A 157 -9.33 -10.33 -5.48
N ARG A 158 -9.99 -9.86 -6.55
CA ARG A 158 -11.29 -10.40 -6.98
C ARG A 158 -11.19 -11.86 -7.42
N ARG A 159 -10.12 -12.25 -8.12
CA ARG A 159 -9.87 -13.66 -8.47
C ARG A 159 -9.71 -14.50 -7.21
N ALA A 160 -8.77 -14.13 -6.33
CA ALA A 160 -8.54 -14.83 -5.07
C ALA A 160 -9.80 -14.94 -4.22
N TYR A 161 -10.62 -13.88 -4.15
CA TYR A 161 -11.85 -13.87 -3.37
C TYR A 161 -12.92 -14.84 -3.88
N ARG A 162 -13.03 -15.00 -5.21
CA ARG A 162 -13.91 -16.00 -5.83
C ARG A 162 -13.33 -17.41 -5.65
N THR A 163 -12.05 -17.58 -5.93
CA THR A 163 -11.36 -18.88 -5.81
C THR A 163 -11.41 -19.41 -4.38
N ALA A 164 -11.21 -18.54 -3.38
CA ALA A 164 -11.35 -18.90 -1.98
C ALA A 164 -12.77 -19.35 -1.61
N ALA A 165 -13.79 -18.71 -2.18
CA ALA A 165 -15.18 -19.12 -1.96
C ALA A 165 -15.48 -20.50 -2.59
N HIS A 166 -14.86 -20.80 -3.73
CA HIS A 166 -15.00 -22.11 -4.38
C HIS A 166 -14.26 -23.21 -3.63
N LEU A 167 -13.12 -22.90 -3.03
CA LEU A 167 -12.35 -23.85 -2.22
C LEU A 167 -13.02 -24.13 -0.87
N GLY A 168 -13.66 -23.12 -0.25
CA GLY A 168 -14.34 -23.28 1.03
C GLY A 168 -13.38 -23.75 2.14
N VAL A 169 -13.87 -24.64 3.00
CA VAL A 169 -13.11 -25.19 4.14
C VAL A 169 -12.19 -26.34 3.72
N ASP A 170 -12.50 -27.04 2.63
CA ASP A 170 -11.80 -28.27 2.20
C ASP A 170 -10.58 -28.00 1.31
N TYR A 171 -9.93 -26.84 1.48
CA TYR A 171 -8.81 -26.45 0.63
C TYR A 171 -7.52 -27.19 1.01
N PRO A 172 -6.70 -27.61 0.03
CA PRO A 172 -5.44 -28.27 0.31
C PRO A 172 -4.42 -27.24 0.83
N ALA A 173 -4.23 -27.20 2.15
CA ALA A 173 -3.11 -26.50 2.76
C ALA A 173 -1.79 -27.19 2.33
N LEU A 174 -0.79 -26.42 1.93
CA LEU A 174 0.51 -26.96 1.52
C LEU A 174 1.20 -27.62 2.71
N GLY A 175 1.19 -28.96 2.72
CA GLY A 175 1.73 -29.78 3.82
C GLY A 175 0.68 -30.60 4.59
N ALA A 176 -0.62 -30.42 4.31
CA ALA A 176 -1.62 -31.37 4.77
C ALA A 176 -1.40 -32.73 4.05
N PRO A 177 -1.44 -33.87 4.75
CA PRO A 177 -1.38 -35.17 4.10
C PRO A 177 -2.52 -35.24 3.09
N ARG A 178 -2.16 -35.35 1.80
CA ARG A 178 -3.10 -35.53 0.70
C ARG A 178 -4.01 -36.70 1.14
N PRO A 179 -5.34 -36.54 1.24
CA PRO A 179 -6.20 -37.64 1.62
C PRO A 179 -5.87 -38.78 0.66
N LEU A 180 -5.49 -39.94 1.21
CA LEU A 180 -5.26 -41.14 0.43
C LEU A 180 -6.53 -41.32 -0.39
N ARG A 181 -6.42 -41.12 -1.70
CA ARG A 181 -7.46 -41.54 -2.63
C ARG A 181 -7.65 -43.01 -2.30
N GLU A 182 -8.81 -43.37 -1.76
CA GLU A 182 -9.18 -44.76 -1.61
C GLU A 182 -9.25 -45.31 -3.03
N ASP A 183 -8.13 -45.86 -3.49
CA ASP A 183 -8.09 -46.76 -4.63
C ASP A 183 -8.89 -47.97 -4.16
N HIS A 184 -10.20 -47.91 -4.36
CA HIS A 184 -11.09 -49.04 -4.14
C HIS A 184 -10.71 -50.10 -5.19
N PRO A 185 -10.06 -51.21 -4.81
CA PRO A 185 -9.90 -52.32 -5.71
C PRO A 185 -11.20 -53.10 -5.58
N ASP A 186 -12.24 -52.67 -6.32
CA ASP A 186 -13.44 -53.48 -6.37
C ASP A 186 -13.08 -54.80 -7.07
N GLY A 187 -13.15 -55.84 -6.25
CA GLY A 187 -12.64 -57.16 -6.55
C GLY A 187 -13.52 -57.82 -7.59
N GLY A 188 -12.94 -58.09 -8.76
CA GLY A 188 -13.46 -59.11 -9.66
C GLY A 188 -13.32 -60.48 -8.97
N ALA A 189 -14.35 -60.86 -8.23
CA ALA A 189 -14.56 -62.23 -7.80
C ALA A 189 -14.96 -63.05 -9.04
N ASP A 190 -13.97 -63.68 -9.66
CA ASP A 190 -14.13 -64.78 -10.59
C ASP A 190 -14.51 -66.03 -9.80
N ASP A 191 -15.82 -66.24 -9.61
CA ASP A 191 -16.38 -67.47 -9.04
C ASP A 191 -16.68 -68.44 -10.20
N GLY A 192 -15.65 -69.20 -10.58
CA GLY A 192 -15.77 -70.35 -11.46
C GLY A 192 -16.53 -71.47 -10.76
N THR A 193 -17.83 -71.58 -11.05
CA THR A 193 -18.62 -72.77 -10.75
C THR A 193 -18.55 -73.75 -11.93
N ASP A 194 -17.64 -74.71 -11.79
CA ASP A 194 -17.75 -76.02 -12.43
C ASP A 194 -18.95 -76.77 -11.82
N GLU A 195 -19.97 -77.10 -12.61
CA GLU A 195 -20.79 -78.29 -12.34
C GLU A 195 -21.11 -79.02 -13.66
N SER A 196 -20.67 -80.27 -13.69
CA SER A 196 -21.05 -81.34 -14.63
C SER A 196 -22.27 -82.09 -14.10
#